data_AF-A0AAV1KHZ0-F1
#
_entry.id   AF-A0AAV1KHZ0-F1
#
_cell.length_a   1.000
_cell.length_b   1.000
_cell.length_c   1.000
_cell.angle_alpha   90.00
_cell.angle_beta   90.00
_cell.angle_gamma   90.00
#
_symmetry.space_group_name_H-M   'P 1'
#
loop_
_entity.id
_entity.type
_entity.pdbx_description
1 polymer ?
#
loop_
_entity_poly.entity_id
_entity_poly.type
_entity_poly.pdbx_seq_one_letter_code
_entity_poly.pdbx_strand_id
1 'polypeptide(L)'
;MAESLFSLDDNAIEELLEQSDLEDVDEDDDDLYAQNDEDNNFSEDDVLLSSLRAVTNQSDGKWTKKRFREKTTSQAQESSSNEPPKSPAEYFENYFDAELFEKFAICTAQYYMAEKGQQMRPQCTPNEIKKIFVVHGMMSCIKCPRMKMYWHQKISIRPNS
;
A
#
# COMPACT_ATOMS: atom_id res chain seq x y z
N MET A 1 -28.04 27.99 -23.00
CA MET A 1 -28.34 28.13 -21.57
C MET A 1 -27.67 26.98 -20.84
N ALA A 2 -27.07 27.28 -19.69
CA ALA A 2 -26.28 26.43 -18.79
C ALA A 2 -24.76 26.36 -19.08
N GLU A 3 -24.05 27.43 -18.74
CA GLU A 3 -22.71 27.33 -18.14
C GLU A 3 -22.77 28.02 -16.79
N SER A 4 -22.82 27.23 -15.72
CA SER A 4 -22.63 27.69 -14.34
C SER A 4 -22.47 26.44 -13.48
N LEU A 5 -21.23 26.01 -13.31
CA LEU A 5 -20.81 25.06 -12.27
C LEU A 5 -19.37 25.42 -11.89
N PHE A 6 -19.27 26.10 -10.74
CA PHE A 6 -18.06 26.33 -9.94
C PHE A 6 -17.00 27.30 -10.48
N SER A 7 -17.35 28.59 -10.54
CA SER A 7 -16.37 29.64 -10.26
C SER A 7 -16.40 29.86 -8.75
N LEU A 8 -15.54 29.19 -7.99
CA LEU A 8 -15.28 29.66 -6.63
C LEU A 8 -14.59 31.02 -6.76
N ASP A 9 -15.20 32.04 -6.17
CA ASP A 9 -14.61 33.37 -6.08
C ASP A 9 -13.32 33.28 -5.26
N ASP A 10 -12.26 33.98 -5.69
CA ASP A 10 -10.95 33.96 -5.04
C ASP A 10 -11.06 34.36 -3.55
N ASN A 11 -12.04 35.18 -3.23
CA ASN A 11 -12.37 35.59 -1.86
C ASN A 11 -12.85 34.43 -0.96
N ALA A 12 -13.51 33.42 -1.52
CA ALA A 12 -13.95 32.23 -0.76
C ALA A 12 -12.79 31.27 -0.46
N ILE A 13 -11.73 31.31 -1.28
CA ILE A 13 -10.51 30.53 -1.06
C ILE A 13 -9.69 31.17 0.07
N GLU A 14 -9.62 32.49 0.11
CA GLU A 14 -8.91 33.25 1.14
C GLU A 14 -9.52 33.05 2.52
N GLU A 15 -10.86 33.05 2.62
CA GLU A 15 -11.58 32.77 3.87
C GLU A 15 -11.35 31.34 4.41
N LEU A 16 -11.19 30.35 3.53
CA LEU A 16 -10.90 28.96 3.92
C LEU A 16 -9.45 28.77 4.39
N LEU A 17 -8.51 29.52 3.82
CA LEU A 17 -7.11 29.48 4.23
C LEU A 17 -6.90 30.11 5.61
N GLU A 18 -7.64 31.17 5.93
CA GLU A 18 -7.57 31.86 7.23
C GLU A 18 -8.16 31.01 8.38
N GLN A 19 -9.02 30.03 8.05
CA GLN A 19 -9.59 29.08 9.02
C GLN A 19 -8.73 27.82 9.23
N SER A 20 -7.69 27.61 8.42
CA SER A 20 -6.78 26.47 8.55
C SER A 20 -5.70 26.77 9.59
N ASP A 21 -6.01 26.49 10.86
CA ASP A 21 -5.07 26.53 11.97
C ASP A 21 -4.05 25.38 11.85
N LEU A 22 -2.97 25.61 11.11
CA LEU A 22 -1.81 24.72 10.99
C LEU A 22 -0.77 25.15 12.04
N GLU A 23 -0.70 24.40 13.14
CA GLU A 23 0.44 24.51 14.07
C GLU A 23 1.69 23.96 13.37
N ASP A 24 2.66 24.84 13.09
CA ASP A 24 4.01 24.49 12.66
C ASP A 24 4.70 23.66 13.75
N VAL A 25 4.86 22.36 13.50
CA VAL A 25 5.76 21.50 14.30
C VAL A 25 7.01 21.27 13.46
N ASP A 26 7.92 22.24 13.53
CA ASP A 26 9.32 22.05 13.13
C ASP A 26 10.09 21.51 14.34
N GLU A 27 10.61 20.30 14.26
CA GLU A 27 11.81 19.92 15.00
C GLU A 27 12.62 18.91 14.18
N ASP A 28 13.73 19.42 13.63
CA ASP A 28 14.83 18.70 13.01
C ASP A 28 15.38 17.61 13.95
N ASP A 29 15.62 16.41 13.43
CA ASP A 29 16.54 15.45 14.05
C ASP A 29 17.28 14.63 12.98
N ASP A 30 18.02 15.36 12.13
CA ASP A 30 19.16 14.82 11.38
C ASP A 30 20.35 14.77 12.35
N ASP A 31 20.65 13.60 12.95
CA ASP A 31 22.02 13.13 13.29
C ASP A 31 22.06 11.90 14.22
N LEU A 32 21.78 10.68 13.71
CA LEU A 32 22.12 9.44 14.46
C LEU A 32 22.62 8.30 13.55
N TYR A 33 23.70 8.53 12.80
CA TYR A 33 24.58 7.44 12.34
C TYR A 33 26.05 7.70 12.74
N ALA A 34 26.26 8.04 14.01
CA ALA A 34 27.56 7.87 14.63
C ALA A 34 27.76 6.37 14.95
N GLN A 35 28.61 5.76 14.15
CA GLN A 35 29.09 4.39 14.29
C GLN A 35 29.72 4.18 15.68
N ASN A 36 29.13 3.30 16.50
CA ASN A 36 29.85 2.63 17.57
C ASN A 36 29.35 1.19 17.68
N ASP A 37 30.27 0.26 17.46
CA ASP A 37 30.08 -1.17 17.63
C ASP A 37 29.83 -1.47 19.11
N GLU A 38 28.69 -2.09 19.43
CA GLU A 38 28.56 -3.17 20.42
C GLU A 38 27.11 -3.67 20.46
N ASP A 39 26.97 -4.98 20.32
CA ASP A 39 25.74 -5.75 20.22
C ASP A 39 24.72 -5.42 21.32
N ASN A 40 23.55 -4.89 20.95
CA ASN A 40 22.21 -5.16 21.54
C ASN A 40 21.16 -4.30 20.82
N ASN A 41 20.81 -4.66 19.58
CA ASN A 41 19.71 -4.02 18.87
C ASN A 41 18.38 -4.62 19.34
N PHE A 42 17.74 -3.99 20.32
CA PHE A 42 16.36 -4.27 20.71
C PHE A 42 15.45 -3.67 19.63
N SER A 43 14.90 -4.50 18.74
CA SER A 43 14.01 -4.05 17.67
C SER A 43 12.66 -3.65 18.24
N GLU A 44 12.06 -2.58 17.73
CA GLU A 44 10.68 -2.16 18.05
C GLU A 44 9.64 -3.27 17.76
N ASP A 45 10.01 -4.25 16.92
CA ASP A 45 9.25 -5.48 16.66
C ASP A 45 9.06 -6.37 17.91
N ASP A 46 9.99 -6.33 18.88
CA ASP A 46 9.92 -7.15 20.09
C ASP A 46 8.89 -6.63 21.10
N VAL A 47 8.55 -5.33 21.04
CA VAL A 47 7.52 -4.70 21.89
C VAL A 47 6.11 -5.13 21.46
N LEU A 48 5.89 -5.25 20.15
CA LEU A 48 4.65 -5.78 19.58
C LEU A 48 4.48 -7.28 19.88
N LEU A 49 5.55 -8.06 19.79
CA LEU A 49 5.53 -9.50 20.09
C LEU A 49 5.27 -9.77 21.58
N SER A 50 5.78 -8.90 22.46
CA SER A 50 5.57 -8.98 23.91
C SER A 50 4.14 -8.60 24.31
N SER A 51 3.56 -7.59 23.66
CA SER A 51 2.15 -7.22 23.86
C SER A 51 1.18 -8.29 23.35
N LEU A 52 1.50 -8.99 22.26
CA LEU A 52 0.72 -10.15 21.77
C LEU A 52 0.72 -11.33 22.75
N ARG A 53 1.84 -11.57 23.45
CA ARG A 53 1.97 -12.64 24.44
C ARG A 53 1.23 -12.34 25.76
N ALA A 54 1.12 -11.07 26.14
CA ALA A 54 0.47 -10.65 27.38
C ALA A 54 -1.07 -10.82 27.36
N VAL A 55 -1.70 -10.92 26.18
CA VAL A 55 -3.17 -11.02 26.03
C VAL A 55 -3.65 -12.47 26.03
N THR A 56 -2.77 -13.46 25.96
CA THR A 56 -3.17 -14.85 25.90
C THR A 56 -2.97 -15.55 27.23
N ASN A 57 -3.99 -15.51 28.09
CA ASN A 57 -4.23 -16.58 29.07
C ASN A 57 -4.61 -17.87 28.31
N GLN A 58 -3.70 -18.37 27.48
CA GLN A 58 -3.85 -19.64 26.81
C GLN A 58 -3.54 -20.72 27.83
N SER A 59 -4.58 -21.40 28.31
CA SER A 59 -4.45 -22.72 28.92
C SER A 59 -3.51 -23.55 28.05
N ASP A 60 -2.49 -24.20 28.65
CA ASP A 60 -1.50 -25.05 27.95
C ASP A 60 -2.17 -25.98 26.93
N GLY A 61 -2.28 -25.48 25.71
CA GLY A 61 -3.05 -26.08 24.64
C GLY A 61 -2.22 -27.18 24.02
N LYS A 62 -2.25 -28.37 24.62
CA LYS A 62 -1.60 -29.54 24.05
C LYS A 62 -2.22 -29.79 22.67
N TRP A 63 -1.43 -29.66 21.61
CA TRP A 63 -1.87 -29.92 20.24
C TRP A 63 -2.44 -31.33 20.14
N THR A 64 -3.75 -31.45 19.95
CA THR A 64 -4.41 -32.75 19.77
C THR A 64 -4.79 -32.93 18.31
N LYS A 65 -4.57 -34.14 17.79
CA LYS A 65 -5.04 -34.51 16.45
C LYS A 65 -6.53 -34.83 16.53
N LYS A 66 -7.38 -33.83 16.27
CA LYS A 66 -8.83 -34.06 16.12
C LYS A 66 -9.09 -34.56 14.69
N ARG A 67 -9.80 -35.68 14.56
CA ARG A 67 -10.21 -36.19 13.23
C ARG A 67 -11.10 -35.14 12.57
N PHE A 68 -10.75 -34.76 11.33
CA PHE A 68 -11.57 -33.86 10.53
C PHE A 68 -12.95 -34.49 10.34
N ARG A 69 -14.00 -33.75 10.74
CA ARG A 69 -15.39 -34.11 10.42
C ARG A 69 -15.81 -33.15 9.33
N GLU A 70 -15.93 -33.66 8.11
CA GLU A 70 -16.50 -32.89 7.02
C GLU A 70 -17.92 -32.45 7.41
N LYS A 71 -18.21 -31.17 7.20
CA LYS A 71 -19.59 -30.71 7.22
C LYS A 71 -20.16 -31.07 5.86
N THR A 72 -21.32 -31.74 5.83
CA THR A 72 -22.07 -31.92 4.59
C THR A 72 -22.59 -30.55 4.17
N THR A 73 -21.79 -29.81 3.42
CA THR A 73 -22.29 -28.63 2.70
C THR A 73 -23.29 -29.17 1.69
N SER A 74 -24.57 -28.89 1.90
CA SER A 74 -25.56 -28.98 0.83
C SER A 74 -25.10 -28.01 -0.25
N GLN A 75 -24.34 -28.52 -1.22
CA GLN A 75 -23.94 -27.82 -2.44
C GLN A 75 -25.21 -27.60 -3.25
N ALA A 76 -26.04 -26.67 -2.79
CA ALA A 76 -27.19 -26.18 -3.52
C ALA A 76 -26.61 -25.33 -4.66
N GLN A 77 -26.42 -25.99 -5.80
CA GLN A 77 -26.12 -25.41 -7.11
C GLN A 77 -25.25 -24.15 -7.03
N GLU A 78 -23.94 -24.34 -6.90
CA GLU A 78 -23.03 -23.35 -7.48
C GLU A 78 -23.39 -23.30 -8.96
N SER A 79 -23.90 -22.15 -9.39
CA SER A 79 -24.12 -21.81 -10.78
C SER A 79 -22.87 -22.24 -11.55
N SER A 80 -22.98 -23.32 -12.32
CA SER A 80 -22.02 -23.64 -13.36
C SER A 80 -22.15 -22.55 -14.42
N SER A 81 -21.62 -21.37 -14.15
CA SER A 81 -21.30 -20.43 -15.21
C SER A 81 -20.35 -21.20 -16.12
N ASN A 82 -20.81 -21.60 -17.30
CA ASN A 82 -19.99 -22.23 -18.34
C ASN A 82 -18.93 -21.25 -18.90
N GLU A 83 -18.62 -20.18 -18.18
CA GLU A 83 -17.60 -19.22 -18.56
C GLU A 83 -16.23 -19.82 -18.26
N PRO A 84 -15.29 -19.73 -19.23
CA PRO A 84 -13.93 -20.14 -18.98
C PRO A 84 -13.33 -19.32 -17.84
N PRO A 85 -12.41 -19.90 -17.04
CA PRO A 85 -11.74 -19.17 -15.98
C PRO A 85 -11.02 -17.94 -16.57
N LYS A 86 -11.23 -16.79 -15.95
CA LYS A 86 -10.61 -15.52 -16.36
C LYS A 86 -9.09 -15.57 -16.20
N SER A 87 -8.38 -14.76 -16.98
CA SER A 87 -6.93 -14.63 -16.80
C SER A 87 -6.59 -13.89 -15.49
N PRO A 88 -5.40 -14.08 -14.89
CA PRO A 88 -5.00 -13.33 -13.70
C PRO A 88 -5.07 -11.81 -13.87
N ALA A 89 -4.80 -11.31 -15.10
CA ALA A 89 -4.92 -9.89 -15.43
C ALA A 89 -6.38 -9.43 -15.41
N GLU A 90 -7.31 -10.22 -15.95
CA GLU A 90 -8.74 -9.92 -15.88
C GLU A 90 -9.28 -9.94 -14.46
N TYR A 91 -8.76 -10.83 -13.60
CA TYR A 91 -9.11 -10.78 -12.18
C TYR A 91 -8.64 -9.48 -11.53
N PHE A 92 -7.40 -9.06 -11.79
CA PHE A 92 -6.87 -7.80 -11.28
C PHE A 92 -7.74 -6.61 -11.70
N GLU A 93 -8.17 -6.56 -12.95
CA GLU A 93 -9.00 -5.46 -13.47
C GLU A 93 -10.42 -5.44 -12.88
N ASN A 94 -10.93 -6.55 -12.35
CA ASN A 94 -12.23 -6.53 -11.63
C ASN A 94 -12.13 -5.88 -10.24
N TYR A 95 -10.92 -5.75 -9.67
CA TYR A 95 -10.70 -5.14 -8.35
C TYR A 95 -10.13 -3.72 -8.44
N PHE A 96 -9.33 -3.46 -9.48
CA PHE A 96 -8.64 -2.19 -9.69
C PHE A 96 -9.08 -1.59 -11.02
N ASP A 97 -10.18 -0.83 -10.96
CA ASP A 97 -10.76 -0.15 -12.11
C ASP A 97 -9.87 1.00 -12.62
N ALA A 98 -10.05 1.39 -13.87
CA ALA A 98 -9.32 2.50 -14.48
C ALA A 98 -9.51 3.83 -13.72
N GLU A 99 -10.73 4.10 -13.24
CA GLU A 99 -11.06 5.30 -12.47
C GLU A 99 -10.27 5.38 -11.16
N LEU A 100 -9.96 4.25 -10.55
CA LEU A 100 -9.18 4.20 -9.32
C LEU A 100 -7.74 4.65 -9.58
N PHE A 101 -7.14 4.19 -10.68
CA PHE A 101 -5.79 4.61 -11.07
C PHE A 101 -5.72 6.09 -11.47
N GLU A 102 -6.80 6.63 -12.04
CA GLU A 102 -6.91 8.07 -12.32
C GLU A 102 -6.93 8.88 -11.03
N LYS A 103 -7.73 8.47 -10.03
CA LYS A 103 -7.74 9.10 -8.71
C LYS A 103 -6.36 9.05 -8.06
N PHE A 104 -5.67 7.93 -8.12
CA PHE A 104 -4.31 7.81 -7.59
C PHE A 104 -3.33 8.77 -8.28
N ALA A 105 -3.40 8.91 -9.60
CA ALA A 105 -2.55 9.84 -10.33
C ALA A 105 -2.79 11.30 -9.91
N ILE A 106 -4.07 11.70 -9.76
CA ILE A 106 -4.46 13.04 -9.30
C ILE A 106 -3.96 13.29 -7.87
N CYS A 107 -4.27 12.41 -6.93
CA CYS A 107 -3.85 12.57 -5.54
C CYS A 107 -2.33 12.60 -5.41
N THR A 108 -1.60 11.79 -6.18
CA THR A 108 -0.13 11.79 -6.20
C THR A 108 0.42 13.13 -6.69
N ALA A 109 -0.16 13.68 -7.76
CA ALA A 109 0.24 14.98 -8.30
C ALA A 109 -0.06 16.13 -7.33
N GLN A 110 -1.22 16.09 -6.65
CA GLN A 110 -1.61 17.06 -5.63
C GLN A 110 -0.68 17.02 -4.42
N TYR A 111 -0.38 15.80 -3.92
CA TYR A 111 0.56 15.61 -2.83
C TYR A 111 1.95 16.18 -3.18
N TYR A 112 2.45 15.89 -4.38
CA TYR A 112 3.73 16.44 -4.84
C TYR A 112 3.71 17.98 -4.93
N MET A 113 2.61 18.57 -5.38
CA MET A 113 2.45 20.02 -5.43
C MET A 113 2.44 20.64 -4.03
N ALA A 114 1.74 20.03 -3.07
CA ALA A 114 1.70 20.48 -1.69
C ALA A 114 3.09 20.42 -1.04
N GLU A 115 3.85 19.35 -1.26
CA GLU A 115 5.15 19.14 -0.62
C GLU A 115 6.28 19.99 -1.26
N LYS A 116 6.28 20.15 -2.59
CA LYS A 116 7.38 20.81 -3.32
C LYS A 116 7.04 22.20 -3.85
N GLY A 117 5.78 22.64 -3.72
CA GLY A 117 5.30 23.91 -4.28
C GLY A 117 5.35 24.00 -5.81
N GLN A 118 5.57 22.87 -6.50
CA GLN A 118 5.72 22.84 -7.95
C GLN A 118 4.97 21.66 -8.57
N GLN A 119 4.52 21.83 -9.81
CA GLN A 119 3.89 20.74 -10.56
C GLN A 119 4.90 19.63 -10.90
N MET A 120 4.48 18.38 -10.75
CA MET A 120 5.28 17.22 -11.14
C MET A 120 5.47 17.20 -12.66
N ARG A 121 6.73 17.11 -13.11
CA ARG A 121 7.09 17.02 -14.54
C ARG A 121 8.01 15.82 -14.77
N PRO A 122 7.64 14.87 -15.65
CA PRO A 122 6.37 14.76 -16.37
C PRO A 122 5.17 14.55 -15.43
N GLN A 123 3.96 14.82 -15.92
CA GLN A 123 2.74 14.61 -15.13
C GLN A 123 2.56 13.13 -14.82
N CYS A 124 2.04 12.83 -13.61
CA CYS A 124 1.74 11.46 -13.20
C CYS A 124 0.64 10.90 -14.09
N THR A 125 0.92 9.81 -14.80
CA THR A 125 -0.10 9.12 -15.60
C THR A 125 -0.68 7.93 -14.84
N PRO A 126 -1.96 7.59 -15.04
CA PRO A 126 -2.57 6.40 -14.42
C PRO A 126 -1.82 5.10 -14.78
N ASN A 127 -1.23 5.05 -15.97
CA ASN A 127 -0.42 3.93 -16.42
C ASN A 127 0.90 3.78 -15.65
N GLU A 128 1.53 4.88 -15.22
CA GLU A 128 2.70 4.83 -14.35
C GLU A 128 2.35 4.29 -12.98
N ILE A 129 1.22 4.73 -12.41
CA ILE A 129 0.70 4.17 -11.15
C ILE A 129 0.42 2.67 -11.30
N LYS A 130 -0.28 2.25 -12.37
CA LYS A 130 -0.57 0.81 -12.61
C LYS A 130 0.71 -0.01 -12.71
N LYS A 131 1.77 0.51 -13.34
CA LYS A 131 3.09 -0.15 -13.39
C LYS A 131 3.69 -0.33 -11.99
N ILE A 132 3.62 0.70 -11.13
CA ILE A 132 4.12 0.63 -9.75
C ILE A 132 3.41 -0.49 -8.98
N PHE A 133 2.08 -0.60 -9.10
CA PHE A 133 1.30 -1.67 -8.47
C PHE A 133 1.71 -3.05 -8.95
N VAL A 134 1.91 -3.23 -10.26
CA VAL A 134 2.35 -4.50 -10.83
C VAL A 134 3.75 -4.88 -10.33
N VAL A 135 4.68 -3.93 -10.30
CA VAL A 135 6.02 -4.15 -9.73
C VAL A 135 5.90 -4.55 -8.26
N HIS A 136 5.03 -3.89 -7.49
CA HIS A 136 4.78 -4.24 -6.09
C HIS A 136 4.20 -5.65 -5.91
N GLY A 137 3.27 -6.06 -6.77
CA GLY A 137 2.77 -7.43 -6.80
C GLY A 137 3.87 -8.43 -7.10
N MET A 138 4.75 -8.16 -8.08
CA MET A 138 5.90 -9.02 -8.38
C MET A 138 6.89 -9.10 -7.20
N MET A 139 7.14 -7.97 -6.53
CA MET A 139 7.97 -7.92 -5.33
C MET A 139 7.41 -8.82 -4.22
N SER A 140 6.09 -8.82 -4.03
CA SER A 140 5.42 -9.65 -3.01
C SER A 140 5.65 -11.16 -3.19
N CYS A 141 5.88 -11.61 -4.42
CA CYS A 141 6.13 -13.02 -4.74
C CYS A 141 7.56 -13.48 -4.42
N ILE A 142 8.49 -12.55 -4.17
CA ILE A 142 9.90 -12.87 -3.90
C ILE A 142 10.11 -12.96 -2.38
N LYS A 143 10.55 -14.13 -1.92
CA LYS A 143 10.80 -14.38 -0.50
C LYS A 143 12.01 -13.58 -0.03
N CYS A 144 11.76 -12.56 0.80
CA CYS A 144 12.72 -11.61 1.35
C CYS A 144 13.46 -10.74 0.32
N PRO A 145 13.07 -9.47 0.25
CA PRO A 145 13.92 -8.44 -0.30
C PRO A 145 14.35 -7.47 0.79
N ARG A 146 15.64 -7.26 0.95
CA ARG A 146 16.05 -5.97 1.49
C ARG A 146 15.65 -4.93 0.43
N MET A 147 14.84 -3.93 0.77
CA MET A 147 14.30 -2.92 -0.16
C MET A 147 15.36 -2.36 -1.13
N LYS A 148 16.59 -2.21 -0.63
CA LYS A 148 17.77 -1.75 -1.36
C LYS A 148 18.19 -2.64 -2.54
N MET A 149 17.87 -3.94 -2.52
CA MET A 149 18.17 -4.85 -3.64
C MET A 149 17.25 -4.61 -4.85
N TYR A 150 15.98 -4.26 -4.63
CA TYR A 150 15.03 -4.19 -5.75
C TYR A 150 15.36 -3.15 -6.79
N TRP A 151 15.93 -2.04 -6.34
CA TRP A 151 16.29 -0.92 -7.18
C TRP A 151 17.77 -0.98 -7.62
N HIS A 152 18.48 -2.05 -7.25
CA HIS A 152 19.88 -2.21 -7.61
C HIS A 152 20.01 -2.74 -9.05
N GLN A 153 20.52 -1.90 -9.94
CA GLN A 153 20.64 -2.16 -11.39
C GLN A 153 21.51 -3.38 -11.78
N LYS A 154 22.16 -4.05 -10.82
CA LYS A 154 23.06 -5.18 -11.03
C LYS A 154 22.39 -6.55 -10.83
N ILE A 155 21.16 -6.59 -10.33
CA ILE A 155 20.45 -7.84 -10.09
C ILE A 155 19.72 -8.22 -11.37
N SER A 156 20.35 -9.06 -12.19
CA SER A 156 19.75 -9.67 -13.36
C SER A 156 19.06 -10.97 -12.94
N ILE A 157 17.73 -10.98 -12.95
CA ILE A 157 16.94 -12.20 -12.77
C ILE A 157 17.02 -12.96 -14.11
N ARG A 158 17.89 -13.98 -14.18
CA ARG A 158 17.91 -14.88 -15.35
C ARG A 158 16.76 -15.89 -15.21
N PRO A 159 15.92 -16.07 -16.24
CA PRO A 159 15.00 -17.20 -16.27
C PRO A 159 15.82 -18.48 -16.46
N ASN A 160 15.55 -19.48 -15.62
CA ASN A 160 16.13 -20.82 -15.79
C ASN A 160 15.52 -21.46 -17.05
N SER A 161 16.40 -21.89 -17.96
CA SER A 161 16.08 -22.70 -19.15
C SER A 161 15.70 -24.12 -18.79
#